data_AF-A0A6N7FUD0-F1
#
_entry.id   AF-A0A6N7FUD0-F1
#
_cell.length_a   1.000
_cell.length_b   1.000
_cell.length_c   1.000
_cell.angle_alpha   90.00
_cell.angle_beta   90.00
_cell.angle_gamma   90.00
#
_symmetry.space_group_name_H-M   'P 1'
#
loop_
_entity.id
_entity.type
_entity.pdbx_description
1 polymer ?
#
loop_
_entity_poly.entity_id
_entity_poly.type
_entity_poly.pdbx_seq_one_letter_code
_entity_poly.pdbx_strand_id
1 'polypeptide(L)'
;MRDALPLSTDPGHDPSAEAITEVDVTGDRAWVRSVSQEHRRSTKFYEYRLTRTDGEWRISRILKSSVPPGTPLIDRAKADRLLGATRVDALLSPSESNLRIVNLFTEGQQVMVIDEPAPLKVTWLGEITCASGVLAVADLGWVEFEHAPLIRRIPAGTYPVDVAAAGDTNVALRLRLSDAPTVSWHPADNTDGTHMVEVEAGNVAIVDFGSISTCEVQHVEELYEQVVVDRQDTPGTVFSLTDASPDAVVVTSGYGDGSYPCYWGVAVDGSLTELVVDFLVLADERERTVSLGR
;
A
#
# COMPACT_ATOMS: atom_id res chain seq x y z
N MET A 1 -49.50 -6.50 5.59
CA MET A 1 -49.21 -5.30 4.79
C MET A 1 -47.85 -4.82 5.27
N ARG A 2 -46.79 -5.13 4.54
CA ARG A 2 -45.41 -4.77 4.88
C ARG A 2 -45.13 -3.43 4.20
N ASP A 3 -44.86 -2.39 4.98
CA ASP A 3 -44.39 -1.12 4.44
C ASP A 3 -42.99 -1.33 3.86
N ALA A 4 -42.87 -1.11 2.56
CA ALA A 4 -41.60 -1.05 1.87
C ALA A 4 -40.90 0.25 2.27
N LEU A 5 -39.66 0.14 2.76
CA LEU A 5 -38.76 1.29 2.90
C LEU A 5 -38.63 1.97 1.52
N PRO A 6 -38.68 3.31 1.44
CA PRO A 6 -38.46 4.00 0.19
C PRO A 6 -37.02 3.75 -0.24
N LEU A 7 -36.86 3.18 -1.44
CA LEU A 7 -35.62 3.23 -2.19
C LEU A 7 -35.28 4.72 -2.37
N SER A 8 -34.15 5.16 -1.80
CA SER A 8 -33.63 6.51 -2.05
C SER A 8 -33.38 6.66 -3.55
N THR A 9 -34.12 7.56 -4.18
CA THR A 9 -33.98 7.93 -5.59
C THR A 9 -33.16 9.20 -5.76
N ASP A 10 -32.50 9.68 -4.70
CA ASP A 10 -31.59 10.82 -4.85
C ASP A 10 -30.35 10.34 -5.62
N PRO A 11 -30.04 10.91 -6.79
CA PRO A 11 -28.74 10.64 -7.40
C PRO A 11 -27.70 11.03 -6.36
N GLY A 12 -26.75 10.14 -6.05
CA GLY A 12 -25.71 10.38 -5.03
C GLY A 12 -24.77 11.56 -5.32
N HIS A 13 -25.07 12.32 -6.38
CA HIS A 13 -24.35 13.47 -6.90
C HIS A 13 -25.32 14.40 -7.65
N ASP A 14 -25.43 15.65 -7.22
CA ASP A 14 -26.21 16.71 -7.89
C ASP A 14 -25.28 17.89 -8.24
N PRO A 15 -24.81 17.98 -9.50
CA PRO A 15 -23.95 19.08 -9.94
C PRO A 15 -24.60 20.47 -9.81
N SER A 16 -25.93 20.57 -9.75
CA SER A 16 -26.63 21.86 -9.61
C SER A 16 -26.54 22.43 -8.20
N ALA A 17 -26.22 21.58 -7.21
CA ALA A 17 -25.98 21.96 -5.82
C ALA A 17 -24.52 22.40 -5.57
N GLU A 18 -23.68 22.41 -6.59
CA GLU A 18 -22.25 22.71 -6.47
C GLU A 18 -21.91 24.16 -6.82
N ALA A 19 -20.92 24.71 -6.13
CA ALA A 19 -20.29 25.96 -6.51
C ALA A 19 -18.97 25.68 -7.24
N ILE A 20 -18.85 26.15 -8.48
CA ILE A 20 -17.59 26.10 -9.23
C ILE A 20 -16.56 27.00 -8.57
N THR A 21 -15.38 26.46 -8.26
CA THR A 21 -14.29 27.18 -7.62
C THR A 21 -13.17 27.52 -8.59
N GLU A 22 -12.95 26.67 -9.60
CA GLU A 22 -11.84 26.81 -10.53
C GLU A 22 -12.14 26.14 -11.87
N VAL A 23 -11.62 26.71 -12.95
CA VAL A 23 -11.72 26.16 -14.30
C VAL A 23 -10.39 26.42 -15.00
N ASP A 24 -9.83 25.36 -15.61
CA ASP A 24 -8.68 25.46 -16.50
C ASP A 24 -8.99 24.80 -17.83
N VAL A 25 -8.48 25.39 -18.91
CA VAL A 25 -8.68 24.91 -20.27
C VAL A 25 -7.36 24.95 -21.00
N THR A 26 -6.89 23.78 -21.44
CA THR A 26 -5.64 23.62 -22.18
C THR A 26 -5.91 22.79 -23.45
N GLY A 27 -6.06 23.50 -24.59
CA GLY A 27 -6.36 22.89 -25.88
C GLY A 27 -7.73 22.18 -25.88
N ASP A 28 -7.73 20.88 -26.20
CA ASP A 28 -8.92 20.02 -26.18
C ASP A 28 -9.11 19.28 -24.84
N ARG A 29 -8.44 19.72 -23.79
CA ARG A 29 -8.61 19.22 -22.42
C ARG A 29 -8.98 20.38 -21.50
N ALA A 30 -9.81 20.09 -20.50
CA ALA A 30 -10.16 21.03 -19.47
C ALA A 30 -10.39 20.30 -18.16
N TRP A 31 -10.31 21.02 -17.05
CA TRP A 31 -10.84 20.54 -15.79
C TRP A 31 -11.63 21.64 -15.09
N VAL A 32 -12.66 21.22 -14.35
CA VAL A 32 -13.52 22.09 -13.55
C VAL A 32 -13.52 21.56 -12.14
N ARG A 33 -13.22 22.42 -11.16
CA ARG A 33 -13.36 22.09 -9.75
C ARG A 33 -14.57 22.76 -9.16
N SER A 34 -15.24 22.03 -8.29
CA SER A 34 -16.41 22.52 -7.59
C SER A 34 -16.47 21.99 -6.17
N VAL A 35 -17.29 22.63 -5.35
CA VAL A 35 -17.54 22.26 -3.97
C VAL A 35 -19.03 22.13 -3.73
N SER A 36 -19.43 21.06 -3.04
CA SER A 36 -20.79 20.85 -2.55
C SER A 36 -20.80 20.86 -1.02
N GLN A 37 -21.78 21.54 -0.44
CA GLN A 37 -22.12 21.37 0.97
C GLN A 37 -23.28 20.39 1.07
N GLU A 38 -22.98 19.08 1.11
CA GLU A 38 -24.01 18.07 1.37
C GLU A 38 -24.57 18.28 2.78
N HIS A 39 -25.86 18.66 2.85
CA HIS A 39 -26.74 18.65 4.03
C HIS A 39 -26.03 18.65 5.40
N ARG A 40 -25.39 19.78 5.74
CA ARG A 40 -24.86 20.13 7.08
C ARG A 40 -23.83 19.15 7.72
N ARG A 41 -23.29 18.14 7.03
CA ARG A 41 -22.36 17.18 7.67
C ARG A 41 -21.03 16.91 6.96
N SER A 42 -20.89 17.16 5.65
CA SER A 42 -19.56 17.09 5.01
C SER A 42 -19.46 17.98 3.78
N THR A 43 -18.34 18.69 3.67
CA THR A 43 -17.96 19.37 2.41
C THR A 43 -17.38 18.33 1.47
N LYS A 44 -17.81 18.33 0.21
CA LYS A 44 -17.29 17.47 -0.84
C LYS A 44 -16.70 18.32 -1.95
N PHE A 45 -15.56 17.88 -2.46
CA PHE A 45 -14.86 18.52 -3.57
C PHE A 45 -14.95 17.62 -4.78
N TYR A 46 -15.19 18.21 -5.94
CA TYR A 46 -15.27 17.49 -7.20
C TYR A 46 -14.28 18.08 -8.19
N GLU A 47 -13.64 17.21 -8.97
CA GLU A 47 -12.89 17.58 -10.17
C GLU A 47 -13.47 16.84 -11.37
N TYR A 48 -14.00 17.61 -12.32
CA TYR A 48 -14.47 17.11 -13.61
C TYR A 48 -13.33 17.25 -14.60
N ARG A 49 -12.87 16.14 -15.17
CA ARG A 49 -11.96 16.18 -16.32
C ARG A 49 -12.80 16.11 -17.59
N LEU A 50 -12.52 17.01 -18.53
CA LEU A 50 -13.25 17.15 -19.77
C LEU A 50 -12.30 17.01 -20.96
N THR A 51 -12.80 16.37 -22.00
CA THR A 51 -12.15 16.31 -23.32
C THR A 51 -13.08 16.89 -24.35
N ARG A 52 -12.53 17.63 -25.31
CA ARG A 52 -13.30 18.17 -26.43
C ARG A 52 -13.35 17.16 -27.57
N THR A 53 -14.54 16.78 -27.99
CA THR A 53 -14.77 15.89 -29.13
C THR A 53 -15.88 16.48 -29.98
N ASP A 54 -15.66 16.57 -31.29
CA ASP A 54 -16.60 17.16 -32.26
C ASP A 54 -17.05 18.59 -31.89
N GLY A 55 -16.15 19.36 -31.27
CA GLY A 55 -16.40 20.74 -30.84
C GLY A 55 -17.11 20.86 -29.49
N GLU A 56 -17.58 19.77 -28.91
CA GLU A 56 -18.29 19.72 -27.63
C GLU A 56 -17.40 19.20 -26.49
N TRP A 57 -17.57 19.77 -25.29
CA TRP A 57 -16.91 19.25 -24.10
C TRP A 57 -17.67 18.06 -23.54
N ARG A 58 -16.98 16.95 -23.32
CA ARG A 58 -17.52 15.76 -22.67
C ARG A 58 -16.76 15.51 -21.38
N ILE A 59 -17.49 15.23 -20.30
CA ILE A 59 -16.90 14.78 -19.05
C ILE A 59 -16.32 13.39 -19.29
N SER A 60 -15.00 13.27 -19.18
CA SER A 60 -14.28 12.00 -19.29
C SER A 60 -14.07 11.33 -17.94
N ARG A 61 -14.01 12.11 -16.84
CA ARG A 61 -13.89 11.58 -15.47
C ARG A 61 -14.49 12.57 -14.47
N ILE A 62 -15.05 12.05 -13.39
CA ILE A 62 -15.45 12.82 -12.21
C ILE A 62 -14.69 12.22 -11.04
N LEU A 63 -13.94 13.05 -10.33
CA LEU A 63 -13.24 12.70 -9.11
C LEU A 63 -13.97 13.34 -7.94
N LYS A 64 -14.16 12.60 -6.85
CA LYS A 64 -14.80 13.08 -5.62
C LYS A 64 -13.80 12.91 -4.48
N SER A 65 -13.54 13.99 -3.74
CA SER A 65 -12.70 13.95 -2.54
C SER A 65 -13.39 14.60 -1.35
N SER A 66 -12.97 14.19 -0.15
CA SER A 66 -13.43 14.79 1.11
C SER A 66 -12.54 15.94 1.59
N VAL A 67 -11.39 16.16 0.92
CA VAL A 67 -10.45 17.24 1.23
C VAL A 67 -10.26 18.18 0.03
N PRO A 68 -9.87 19.45 0.26
CA PRO A 68 -9.65 20.41 -0.82
C PRO A 68 -8.59 19.92 -1.83
N PRO A 69 -8.73 20.22 -3.13
CA PRO A 69 -7.68 19.97 -4.12
C PRO A 69 -6.36 20.63 -3.72
N GLY A 70 -5.22 19.99 -4.02
CA GLY A 70 -3.92 20.50 -3.59
C GLY A 70 -3.58 20.21 -2.13
N THR A 71 -4.41 19.42 -1.41
CA THR A 71 -4.11 19.05 -0.02
C THR A 71 -2.92 18.09 -0.03
N PRO A 72 -1.78 18.45 0.59
CA PRO A 72 -0.64 17.55 0.69
C PRO A 72 -1.03 16.33 1.53
N LEU A 73 -0.59 15.14 1.10
CA LEU A 73 -0.80 13.89 1.83
C LEU A 73 -0.17 13.98 3.22
N ILE A 74 1.06 14.52 3.29
CA ILE A 74 1.79 14.76 4.52
C ILE A 74 2.16 16.25 4.58
N ASP A 75 1.87 16.90 5.71
CA ASP A 75 2.39 18.24 5.96
C ASP A 75 3.92 18.26 5.80
N ARG A 76 4.45 19.26 5.09
CA ARG A 76 5.89 19.34 4.77
C ARG A 76 6.78 19.31 6.00
N ALA A 77 6.41 20.02 7.06
CA ALA A 77 7.20 20.02 8.29
C ALA A 77 7.13 18.67 9.01
N LYS A 78 6.01 17.94 8.90
CA LYS A 78 5.91 16.54 9.36
C LYS A 78 6.79 15.62 8.52
N ALA A 79 6.76 15.72 7.19
CA ALA A 79 7.59 14.92 6.29
C ALA A 79 9.08 15.12 6.57
N ASP A 80 9.54 16.37 6.70
CA ASP A 80 10.93 16.70 7.03
C ASP A 80 11.36 16.10 8.38
N ARG A 81 10.48 16.13 9.39
CA ARG A 81 10.75 15.50 10.70
C ARG A 81 10.87 13.98 10.62
N LEU A 82 9.98 13.32 9.88
CA LEU A 82 9.99 11.87 9.72
C LEU A 82 11.23 11.41 8.95
N LEU A 83 11.57 12.08 7.85
CA LEU A 83 12.81 11.85 7.11
C LEU A 83 14.05 12.02 8.00
N GLY A 84 14.08 13.06 8.84
CA GLY A 84 15.17 13.34 9.77
C GLY A 84 15.28 12.35 10.95
N ALA A 85 14.21 11.60 11.24
CA ALA A 85 14.21 10.57 12.29
C ALA A 85 14.84 9.24 11.83
N THR A 86 14.93 9.01 10.51
CA THR A 86 15.51 7.79 9.93
C THR A 86 17.04 7.80 9.90
N ARG A 87 17.67 6.62 10.01
CA ARG A 87 19.14 6.49 10.03
C ARG A 87 19.63 5.26 9.27
N VAL A 88 20.80 5.39 8.64
CA VAL A 88 21.49 4.27 7.95
C VAL A 88 21.95 3.21 8.94
N ASP A 89 22.23 3.58 10.18
CA ASP A 89 22.77 2.74 11.25
C ASP A 89 21.76 2.51 12.41
N ALA A 90 20.46 2.75 12.18
CA ALA A 90 19.42 2.53 13.20
C ALA A 90 19.49 1.10 13.76
N LEU A 91 19.53 0.95 15.10
CA LEU A 91 19.64 -0.37 15.72
C LEU A 91 18.46 -1.26 15.31
N LEU A 92 18.76 -2.51 15.00
CA LEU A 92 17.72 -3.51 14.76
C LEU A 92 17.23 -4.05 16.09
N SER A 93 15.92 -4.20 16.22
CA SER A 93 15.32 -4.92 17.33
C SER A 93 15.85 -6.36 17.42
N PRO A 94 15.82 -7.01 18.59
CA PRO A 94 16.32 -8.38 18.75
C PRO A 94 15.76 -9.34 17.71
N SER A 95 16.59 -10.25 17.23
CA SER A 95 16.17 -11.22 16.21
C SER A 95 15.10 -12.17 16.75
N GLU A 96 14.15 -12.53 15.91
CA GLU A 96 13.12 -13.51 16.26
C GLU A 96 13.45 -14.87 15.65
N SER A 97 13.64 -15.88 16.51
CA SER A 97 14.18 -17.18 16.12
C SER A 97 13.13 -18.21 15.66
N ASN A 98 11.83 -17.88 15.75
CA ASN A 98 10.73 -18.79 15.41
C ASN A 98 9.91 -18.33 14.20
N LEU A 99 10.51 -17.55 13.30
CA LEU A 99 9.82 -17.02 12.13
C LEU A 99 9.77 -18.04 11.00
N ARG A 100 8.57 -18.28 10.46
CA ARG A 100 8.37 -19.05 9.20
C ARG A 100 8.88 -18.31 7.96
N ILE A 101 9.30 -17.06 8.14
CA ILE A 101 9.78 -16.15 7.10
C ILE A 101 10.92 -16.73 6.27
N VAL A 102 11.77 -17.55 6.89
CA VAL A 102 12.92 -18.22 6.23
C VAL A 102 12.50 -18.96 4.94
N ASN A 103 11.25 -19.41 4.87
CA ASN A 103 10.76 -20.31 3.83
C ASN A 103 9.58 -19.76 3.02
N LEU A 104 9.17 -18.50 3.24
CA LEU A 104 7.99 -17.92 2.57
C LEU A 104 8.19 -17.72 1.06
N PHE A 105 9.44 -17.70 0.57
CA PHE A 105 9.78 -17.46 -0.83
C PHE A 105 10.48 -18.65 -1.49
N THR A 106 10.24 -19.87 -1.00
CA THR A 106 10.73 -21.11 -1.60
C THR A 106 9.69 -21.66 -2.58
N GLU A 107 9.87 -21.41 -3.88
CA GLU A 107 8.99 -21.91 -4.95
C GLU A 107 8.71 -23.42 -4.80
N GLY A 108 7.43 -23.80 -4.89
CA GLY A 108 6.98 -25.20 -4.84
C GLY A 108 6.93 -25.83 -3.44
N GLN A 109 7.42 -25.14 -2.40
CA GLN A 109 7.32 -25.64 -1.03
C GLN A 109 5.86 -25.85 -0.64
N GLN A 110 5.55 -27.00 -0.06
CA GLN A 110 4.23 -27.30 0.46
C GLN A 110 4.00 -26.59 1.79
N VAL A 111 2.91 -25.85 1.88
CA VAL A 111 2.46 -25.15 3.09
C VAL A 111 0.99 -25.44 3.35
N MET A 112 0.57 -25.28 4.61
CA MET A 112 -0.82 -25.46 5.01
C MET A 112 -1.54 -24.11 5.02
N VAL A 113 -2.59 -23.97 4.20
CA VAL A 113 -3.48 -22.81 4.13
C VAL A 113 -4.86 -23.29 4.53
N ILE A 114 -5.39 -22.82 5.66
CA ILE A 114 -6.70 -23.27 6.21
C ILE A 114 -6.80 -24.81 6.21
N ASP A 115 -5.77 -25.49 6.74
CA ASP A 115 -5.69 -26.96 6.81
C ASP A 115 -5.69 -27.69 5.44
N GLU A 116 -5.50 -26.97 4.32
CA GLU A 116 -5.32 -27.55 2.99
C GLU A 116 -3.86 -27.36 2.50
N PRO A 117 -3.21 -28.40 1.97
CA PRO A 117 -1.86 -28.28 1.43
C PRO A 117 -1.90 -27.54 0.09
N ALA A 118 -1.06 -26.51 -0.04
CA ALA A 118 -0.87 -25.77 -1.27
C ALA A 118 0.64 -25.54 -1.52
N PRO A 119 1.11 -25.61 -2.79
CA PRO A 119 2.44 -25.16 -3.13
C PRO A 119 2.53 -23.63 -3.04
N LEU A 120 3.65 -23.12 -2.51
CA LEU A 120 4.03 -21.73 -2.68
C LEU A 120 4.37 -21.44 -4.15
N LYS A 121 3.82 -20.35 -4.68
CA LYS A 121 4.17 -19.76 -5.96
C LYS A 121 4.76 -18.38 -5.71
N VAL A 122 5.98 -18.16 -6.17
CA VAL A 122 6.71 -16.89 -6.07
C VAL A 122 6.64 -16.20 -7.42
N THR A 123 6.07 -15.00 -7.44
CA THR A 123 5.90 -14.20 -8.65
C THR A 123 6.74 -12.94 -8.54
N TRP A 124 7.63 -12.74 -9.50
CA TRP A 124 8.34 -11.48 -9.68
C TRP A 124 7.36 -10.41 -10.16
N LEU A 125 7.29 -9.28 -9.45
CA LEU A 125 6.36 -8.19 -9.75
C LEU A 125 6.99 -7.04 -10.54
N GLY A 126 8.32 -6.95 -10.55
CA GLY A 126 9.03 -5.82 -11.11
C GLY A 126 10.18 -5.37 -10.22
N GLU A 127 10.60 -4.13 -10.42
CA GLU A 127 11.56 -3.43 -9.57
C GLU A 127 11.00 -2.08 -9.16
N ILE A 128 11.29 -1.64 -7.93
CA ILE A 128 11.01 -0.28 -7.48
C ILE A 128 12.30 0.46 -7.22
N THR A 129 12.29 1.77 -7.44
CA THR A 129 13.40 2.69 -7.18
C THR A 129 13.15 3.41 -5.87
N CYS A 130 14.04 3.22 -4.90
CA CYS A 130 14.08 4.00 -3.68
C CYS A 130 15.21 5.01 -3.80
N ALA A 131 14.87 6.22 -4.25
CA ALA A 131 15.82 7.31 -4.43
C ALA A 131 16.17 7.98 -3.09
N SER A 132 15.21 8.05 -2.15
CA SER A 132 15.44 8.69 -0.84
C SER A 132 16.23 7.83 0.15
N GLY A 133 16.33 6.52 -0.11
CA GLY A 133 16.82 5.51 0.81
C GLY A 133 15.92 5.28 2.03
N VAL A 134 14.69 5.82 2.02
CA VAL A 134 13.71 5.68 3.10
C VAL A 134 12.48 4.98 2.54
N LEU A 135 12.17 3.82 3.10
CA LEU A 135 10.97 3.06 2.75
C LEU A 135 9.85 3.32 3.76
N ALA A 136 8.61 3.21 3.30
CA ALA A 136 7.45 3.04 4.16
C ALA A 136 6.67 1.81 3.70
N VAL A 137 6.05 1.12 4.66
CA VAL A 137 5.09 0.04 4.42
C VAL A 137 3.76 0.52 4.96
N ALA A 138 2.72 0.49 4.12
CA ALA A 138 1.46 1.10 4.48
C ALA A 138 0.28 0.50 3.73
N ASP A 139 -0.91 0.67 4.28
CA ASP A 139 -2.16 0.49 3.56
C ASP A 139 -2.39 1.65 2.58
N LEU A 140 -2.48 1.34 1.28
CA LEU A 140 -2.70 2.33 0.23
C LEU A 140 -4.22 2.48 0.03
N GLY A 141 -4.80 3.64 0.35
CA GLY A 141 -6.22 3.85 0.12
C GLY A 141 -6.84 5.05 0.84
N TRP A 142 -8.13 4.88 1.17
CA TRP A 142 -9.06 5.91 1.66
C TRP A 142 -9.11 6.01 3.19
N VAL A 143 -7.98 5.98 3.87
CA VAL A 143 -7.93 6.14 5.32
C VAL A 143 -6.69 6.94 5.67
N GLU A 144 -6.74 7.64 6.81
CA GLU A 144 -5.61 8.32 7.43
C GLU A 144 -4.37 7.43 7.35
N PHE A 145 -3.50 7.76 6.40
CA PHE A 145 -2.36 6.94 6.12
C PHE A 145 -1.42 7.13 7.31
N GLU A 146 -1.24 6.07 8.11
CA GLU A 146 -0.48 6.09 9.36
C GLU A 146 1.01 6.18 9.03
N HIS A 147 1.45 7.40 8.72
CA HIS A 147 2.76 7.64 8.11
C HIS A 147 3.92 7.62 9.10
N ALA A 148 4.38 6.44 9.48
CA ALA A 148 5.71 6.26 10.04
C ALA A 148 6.57 5.47 9.04
N PRO A 149 7.62 6.07 8.43
CA PRO A 149 8.54 5.30 7.60
C PRO A 149 9.35 4.32 8.46
N LEU A 150 9.96 3.34 7.80
CA LEU A 150 10.94 2.47 8.43
C LEU A 150 12.11 3.30 8.95
N ILE A 151 12.51 3.07 10.20
CA ILE A 151 13.58 3.83 10.86
C ILE A 151 14.94 3.58 10.21
N ARG A 152 15.15 2.36 9.70
CA ARG A 152 16.39 1.91 9.06
C ARG A 152 16.36 2.28 7.58
N ARG A 153 17.36 3.05 7.15
CA ARG A 153 17.54 3.43 5.74
C ARG A 153 18.23 2.34 4.95
N ILE A 154 17.92 2.27 3.67
CA ILE A 154 18.63 1.46 2.68
C ILE A 154 19.48 2.38 1.78
N PRO A 155 20.51 1.85 1.08
CA PRO A 155 21.16 2.61 0.01
C PRO A 155 20.12 3.07 -1.03
N ALA A 156 20.38 4.20 -1.69
CA ALA A 156 19.57 4.56 -2.84
C ALA A 156 19.82 3.57 -3.98
N GLY A 157 18.76 3.11 -4.64
CA GLY A 157 18.88 2.08 -5.67
C GLY A 157 17.55 1.58 -6.20
N THR A 158 17.64 0.62 -7.11
CA THR A 158 16.50 -0.08 -7.71
C THR A 158 16.54 -1.53 -7.27
N TYR A 159 15.40 -2.03 -6.78
CA TYR A 159 15.32 -3.26 -6.01
C TYR A 159 14.18 -4.14 -6.54
N PRO A 160 14.45 -5.44 -6.81
CA PRO A 160 13.42 -6.34 -7.28
C PRO A 160 12.42 -6.68 -6.17
N VAL A 161 11.17 -6.84 -6.59
CA VAL A 161 10.04 -7.17 -5.72
C VAL A 161 9.46 -8.51 -6.15
N ASP A 162 9.22 -9.37 -5.17
CA ASP A 162 8.48 -10.61 -5.38
C ASP A 162 7.31 -10.72 -4.39
N VAL A 163 6.25 -11.39 -4.81
CA VAL A 163 5.15 -11.81 -3.93
C VAL A 163 5.10 -13.33 -3.91
N ALA A 164 4.93 -13.89 -2.72
CA ALA A 164 4.64 -15.30 -2.55
C ALA A 164 3.13 -15.49 -2.34
N ALA A 165 2.55 -16.49 -2.98
CA ALA A 165 1.15 -16.86 -2.85
C ALA A 165 0.99 -18.36 -2.66
N ALA A 166 -0.10 -18.76 -2.01
CA ALA A 166 -0.53 -20.14 -1.87
C ALA A 166 -1.99 -20.24 -2.30
N GLY A 167 -2.25 -20.96 -3.40
CA GLY A 167 -3.53 -20.84 -4.11
C GLY A 167 -3.71 -19.43 -4.69
N ASP A 168 -4.85 -18.81 -4.43
CA ASP A 168 -5.17 -17.44 -4.86
C ASP A 168 -4.85 -16.38 -3.80
N THR A 169 -4.23 -16.78 -2.68
CA THR A 169 -3.97 -15.92 -1.52
C THR A 169 -2.50 -15.55 -1.45
N ASN A 170 -2.20 -14.25 -1.43
CA ASN A 170 -0.85 -13.76 -1.13
C ASN A 170 -0.48 -14.09 0.32
N VAL A 171 0.70 -14.66 0.52
CA VAL A 171 1.21 -15.02 1.86
C VAL A 171 2.31 -14.09 2.36
N ALA A 172 3.07 -13.48 1.44
CA ALA A 172 4.12 -12.53 1.80
C ALA A 172 4.51 -11.64 0.61
N LEU A 173 5.02 -10.44 0.91
CA LEU A 173 5.63 -9.50 -0.04
C LEU A 173 7.09 -9.28 0.36
N ARG A 174 8.03 -9.28 -0.61
CA ARG A 174 9.43 -8.91 -0.33
C ARG A 174 10.02 -7.91 -1.30
N LEU A 175 10.92 -7.10 -0.77
CA LEU A 175 11.86 -6.26 -1.51
C LEU A 175 13.28 -6.80 -1.26
N ARG A 176 13.99 -7.24 -2.31
CA ARG A 176 15.35 -7.76 -2.16
C ARG A 176 16.40 -6.65 -2.28
N LEU A 177 17.30 -6.58 -1.31
CA LEU A 177 18.37 -5.56 -1.22
C LEU A 177 19.74 -6.13 -1.63
N SER A 178 19.95 -7.43 -1.45
CA SER A 178 21.17 -8.12 -1.87
C SER A 178 20.92 -9.62 -2.14
N ASP A 179 21.85 -10.26 -2.84
CA ASP A 179 21.85 -11.72 -3.04
C ASP A 179 22.55 -12.50 -1.89
N ALA A 180 23.05 -11.81 -0.86
CA ALA A 180 23.68 -12.47 0.27
C ALA A 180 22.65 -13.28 1.08
N PRO A 181 23.02 -14.46 1.63
CA PRO A 181 22.09 -15.25 2.43
C PRO A 181 21.65 -14.53 3.70
N THR A 182 20.34 -14.51 3.95
CA THR A 182 19.76 -14.08 5.22
C THR A 182 20.06 -15.12 6.31
N VAL A 183 20.67 -14.69 7.42
CA VAL A 183 21.01 -15.57 8.56
C VAL A 183 20.26 -15.21 9.84
N SER A 184 19.70 -14.01 9.94
CA SER A 184 18.82 -13.60 11.03
C SER A 184 17.72 -12.67 10.52
N TRP A 185 16.59 -12.68 11.24
CA TRP A 185 15.41 -11.88 10.95
C TRP A 185 15.12 -10.97 12.13
N HIS A 186 14.91 -9.69 11.85
CA HIS A 186 14.69 -8.66 12.85
C HIS A 186 13.45 -7.85 12.49
N PRO A 187 12.63 -7.42 13.47
CA PRO A 187 11.54 -6.50 13.22
C PRO A 187 12.01 -5.27 12.43
N ALA A 188 11.26 -4.91 11.38
CA ALA A 188 11.49 -3.70 10.60
C ALA A 188 10.73 -2.54 11.23
N ASP A 189 11.32 -1.96 12.28
CA ASP A 189 10.65 -0.92 13.06
C ASP A 189 10.44 0.37 12.25
N ASN A 190 9.26 0.94 12.39
CA ASN A 190 8.85 2.27 11.97
C ASN A 190 9.37 3.32 12.97
N THR A 191 9.34 4.60 12.58
CA THR A 191 9.78 5.71 13.44
C THR A 191 8.94 5.91 14.72
N ASP A 192 7.77 5.29 14.83
CA ASP A 192 6.91 5.28 16.01
C ASP A 192 7.15 4.06 16.93
N GLY A 193 8.02 3.13 16.52
CA GLY A 193 8.41 1.95 17.29
C GLY A 193 7.54 0.70 17.08
N THR A 194 6.55 0.73 16.18
CA THR A 194 5.91 -0.52 15.71
C THR A 194 6.67 -1.12 14.53
N HIS A 195 6.50 -2.41 14.24
CA HIS A 195 6.94 -3.04 12.98
C HIS A 195 5.74 -3.64 12.22
N MET A 196 4.53 -3.27 12.62
CA MET A 196 3.29 -3.71 12.02
C MET A 196 2.82 -2.68 11.00
N VAL A 197 2.22 -3.16 9.91
CA VAL A 197 1.35 -2.37 9.04
C VAL A 197 -0.10 -2.72 9.36
N GLU A 198 -0.88 -1.71 9.75
CA GLU A 198 -2.33 -1.84 9.91
C GLU A 198 -3.01 -1.66 8.55
N VAL A 199 -3.95 -2.56 8.23
CA VAL A 199 -4.60 -2.65 6.93
C VAL A 199 -6.12 -2.65 7.08
N GLU A 200 -6.76 -1.73 6.36
CA GLU A 200 -8.20 -1.48 6.32
C GLU A 200 -8.76 -1.46 4.87
N ALA A 201 -7.89 -1.30 3.86
CA ALA A 201 -8.27 -1.37 2.46
C ALA A 201 -7.83 -2.69 1.80
N GLY A 202 -7.57 -3.74 2.58
CA GLY A 202 -7.22 -5.08 2.09
C GLY A 202 -5.96 -5.12 1.21
N ASN A 203 -5.02 -4.18 1.42
CA ASN A 203 -3.78 -4.14 0.67
C ASN A 203 -2.60 -3.64 1.49
N VAL A 204 -1.39 -3.96 1.00
CA VAL A 204 -0.15 -3.40 1.53
C VAL A 204 0.69 -2.90 0.38
N ALA A 205 1.21 -1.68 0.53
CA ALA A 205 2.20 -1.08 -0.34
C ALA A 205 3.57 -0.97 0.35
N ILE A 206 4.63 -1.17 -0.43
CA ILE A 206 5.99 -0.73 -0.11
C ILE A 206 6.29 0.46 -1.03
N VAL A 207 6.70 1.58 -0.45
CA VAL A 207 6.90 2.84 -1.19
C VAL A 207 8.19 3.54 -0.81
N ASP A 208 8.76 4.31 -1.74
CA ASP A 208 9.73 5.36 -1.40
C ASP A 208 9.02 6.47 -0.61
N PHE A 209 9.36 6.62 0.67
CA PHE A 209 8.77 7.63 1.54
C PHE A 209 9.07 9.05 1.07
N GLY A 210 10.24 9.28 0.47
CA GLY A 210 10.60 10.57 -0.10
C GLY A 210 9.62 10.99 -1.19
N SER A 211 9.26 10.08 -2.09
CA SER A 211 8.27 10.32 -3.14
C SER A 211 6.87 10.53 -2.57
N ILE A 212 6.35 9.56 -1.78
CA ILE A 212 4.96 9.61 -1.30
C ILE A 212 4.68 10.84 -0.42
N SER A 213 5.69 11.32 0.31
CA SER A 213 5.56 12.50 1.17
C SER A 213 5.33 13.81 0.40
N THR A 214 5.58 13.81 -0.91
CA THR A 214 5.35 14.96 -1.80
C THR A 214 4.01 14.89 -2.53
N CYS A 215 3.32 13.75 -2.46
CA CYS A 215 2.05 13.55 -3.14
C CYS A 215 0.91 14.34 -2.48
N GLU A 216 -0.11 14.63 -3.27
CA GLU A 216 -1.40 15.15 -2.80
C GLU A 216 -2.34 13.98 -2.46
N VAL A 217 -3.28 14.22 -1.54
CA VAL A 217 -4.26 13.20 -1.12
C VAL A 217 -5.02 12.64 -2.33
N GLN A 218 -5.53 13.52 -3.20
CA GLN A 218 -6.32 13.10 -4.37
C GLN A 218 -5.51 12.27 -5.35
N HIS A 219 -4.22 12.57 -5.50
CA HIS A 219 -3.34 11.82 -6.40
C HIS A 219 -3.14 10.38 -5.90
N VAL A 220 -2.94 10.19 -4.59
CA VAL A 220 -2.84 8.85 -4.00
C VAL A 220 -4.17 8.09 -4.09
N GLU A 221 -5.29 8.77 -3.86
CA GLU A 221 -6.63 8.20 -4.06
C GLU A 221 -6.83 7.73 -5.52
N GLU A 222 -6.42 8.54 -6.51
CA GLU A 222 -6.46 8.17 -7.92
C GLU A 222 -5.57 6.98 -8.27
N LEU A 223 -4.34 6.95 -7.74
CA LEU A 223 -3.41 5.83 -7.93
C LEU A 223 -3.99 4.55 -7.33
N TYR A 224 -4.60 4.64 -6.15
CA TYR A 224 -5.28 3.49 -5.54
C TYR A 224 -6.42 2.98 -6.43
N GLU A 225 -7.28 3.85 -6.96
CA GLU A 225 -8.34 3.44 -7.89
C GLU A 225 -7.79 2.72 -9.13
N GLN A 226 -6.68 3.22 -9.70
CA GLN A 226 -6.03 2.60 -10.86
C GLN A 226 -5.47 1.22 -10.52
N VAL A 227 -4.72 1.15 -9.42
CA VAL A 227 -4.14 -0.09 -8.89
C VAL A 227 -5.22 -1.14 -8.62
N VAL A 228 -6.35 -0.76 -8.05
CA VAL A 228 -7.47 -1.69 -7.78
C VAL A 228 -8.00 -2.31 -9.07
N VAL A 229 -8.07 -1.53 -10.16
CA VAL A 229 -8.45 -2.03 -11.48
C VAL A 229 -7.38 -2.99 -12.04
N ASP A 230 -6.11 -2.59 -12.00
CA ASP A 230 -5.00 -3.36 -12.57
C ASP A 230 -4.75 -4.70 -11.82
N ARG A 231 -5.12 -4.77 -10.55
CA ARG A 231 -4.99 -5.96 -9.69
C ARG A 231 -6.04 -7.02 -9.91
N GLN A 232 -7.06 -6.79 -10.73
CA GLN A 232 -8.06 -7.83 -11.01
C GLN A 232 -7.44 -9.09 -11.63
N ASP A 233 -6.30 -8.94 -12.34
CA ASP A 233 -5.65 -10.03 -13.07
C ASP A 233 -4.20 -10.32 -12.61
N THR A 234 -3.69 -9.64 -11.58
CA THR A 234 -2.29 -9.75 -11.14
C THR A 234 -2.16 -9.85 -9.62
N PRO A 235 -1.19 -10.61 -9.07
CA PRO A 235 -1.02 -10.75 -7.62
C PRO A 235 -0.47 -9.47 -6.95
N GLY A 236 -0.03 -8.51 -7.75
CA GLY A 236 0.52 -7.23 -7.32
C GLY A 236 0.86 -6.31 -8.49
N THR A 237 1.04 -5.03 -8.20
CA THR A 237 1.31 -4.01 -9.22
C THR A 237 2.43 -3.09 -8.76
N VAL A 238 3.41 -2.87 -9.63
CA VAL A 238 4.45 -1.85 -9.50
C VAL A 238 4.01 -0.60 -10.25
N PHE A 239 4.12 0.57 -9.62
CA PHE A 239 3.66 1.85 -10.17
C PHE A 239 4.55 3.01 -9.73
N SER A 240 4.31 4.19 -10.31
CA SER A 240 5.02 5.42 -9.95
C SER A 240 4.11 6.34 -9.15
N LEU A 241 4.63 6.88 -8.06
CA LEU A 241 3.97 7.88 -7.23
C LEU A 241 4.03 9.28 -7.84
N THR A 242 5.04 9.57 -8.66
CA THR A 242 5.34 10.92 -9.16
C THR A 242 5.63 10.97 -10.67
N ASP A 243 5.31 9.90 -11.39
CA ASP A 243 5.59 9.69 -12.82
C ASP A 243 7.08 9.74 -13.22
N ALA A 244 8.01 9.80 -12.24
CA ALA A 244 9.45 9.89 -12.49
C ALA A 244 10.10 8.51 -12.68
N SER A 245 9.77 7.56 -11.82
CA SER A 245 10.24 6.18 -11.82
C SER A 245 9.27 5.29 -11.05
N PRO A 246 9.19 3.98 -11.33
CA PRO A 246 8.43 3.07 -10.48
C PRO A 246 9.08 3.03 -9.09
N ASP A 247 8.40 3.53 -8.08
CA ASP A 247 8.90 3.76 -6.72
C ASP A 247 7.90 3.25 -5.66
N ALA A 248 6.89 2.51 -6.10
CA ALA A 248 5.91 1.86 -5.26
C ALA A 248 5.51 0.49 -5.83
N VAL A 249 5.18 -0.42 -4.93
CA VAL A 249 4.54 -1.70 -5.24
C VAL A 249 3.42 -1.93 -4.25
N VAL A 250 2.36 -2.61 -4.68
CA VAL A 250 1.19 -2.89 -3.85
C VAL A 250 0.58 -4.25 -4.19
N VAL A 251 0.14 -4.98 -3.16
CA VAL A 251 -0.43 -6.33 -3.27
C VAL A 251 -1.68 -6.47 -2.40
N THR A 252 -2.53 -7.48 -2.65
CA THR A 252 -3.59 -7.85 -1.69
C THR A 252 -2.95 -8.40 -0.43
N SER A 253 -3.44 -7.97 0.73
CA SER A 253 -3.06 -8.56 2.01
C SER A 253 -3.84 -9.85 2.21
N GLY A 254 -3.16 -10.92 2.60
CA GLY A 254 -3.66 -12.29 2.77
C GLY A 254 -5.19 -12.46 2.81
N TYR A 255 -5.78 -12.38 4.00
CA TYR A 255 -7.24 -12.49 4.19
C TYR A 255 -7.97 -11.13 4.27
N GLY A 256 -7.34 -10.04 3.84
CA GLY A 256 -7.90 -8.69 3.90
C GLY A 256 -7.32 -7.87 5.06
N ASP A 257 -8.21 -7.31 5.88
CA ASP A 257 -7.85 -6.34 6.92
C ASP A 257 -7.13 -7.01 8.11
N GLY A 258 -6.24 -6.26 8.76
CA GLY A 258 -5.48 -6.74 9.91
C GLY A 258 -4.14 -6.04 10.10
N SER A 259 -3.36 -6.57 11.06
CA SER A 259 -2.04 -6.06 11.42
C SER A 259 -0.97 -7.05 10.98
N TYR A 260 -0.09 -6.64 10.06
CA TYR A 260 0.90 -7.51 9.44
C TYR A 260 2.33 -7.10 9.78
N PRO A 261 3.16 -8.01 10.29
CA PRO A 261 4.52 -7.67 10.69
C PRO A 261 5.47 -7.56 9.51
N CYS A 262 6.39 -6.61 9.62
CA CYS A 262 7.48 -6.36 8.67
C CYS A 262 8.82 -6.76 9.30
N TYR A 263 9.71 -7.35 8.49
CA TYR A 263 11.01 -7.83 8.96
C TYR A 263 12.15 -7.51 7.99
N TRP A 264 13.30 -7.21 8.57
CA TRP A 264 14.58 -7.16 7.90
C TRP A 264 15.26 -8.52 7.93
N GLY A 265 15.63 -9.02 6.76
CA GLY A 265 16.64 -10.06 6.61
C GLY A 265 18.04 -9.44 6.79
N VAL A 266 18.90 -10.13 7.54
CA VAL A 266 20.27 -9.69 7.84
C VAL A 266 21.26 -10.79 7.50
N ALA A 267 22.33 -10.43 6.80
CA ALA A 267 23.45 -11.31 6.46
C ALA A 267 24.43 -11.47 7.63
N VAL A 268 25.37 -12.41 7.51
CA VAL A 268 26.38 -12.72 8.54
C VAL A 268 27.27 -11.52 8.90
N ASP A 269 27.47 -10.59 7.97
CA ASP A 269 28.25 -9.36 8.18
C ASP A 269 27.43 -8.20 8.76
N GLY A 270 26.13 -8.41 9.02
CA GLY A 270 25.21 -7.41 9.55
C GLY A 270 24.57 -6.51 8.49
N SER A 271 24.82 -6.73 7.20
CA SER A 271 24.15 -6.01 6.11
C SER A 271 22.72 -6.49 5.89
N LEU A 272 21.84 -5.61 5.42
CA LEU A 272 20.45 -5.95 5.11
C LEU A 272 20.38 -6.74 3.78
N THR A 273 19.58 -7.79 3.75
CA THR A 273 19.40 -8.64 2.57
C THR A 273 18.05 -8.43 1.89
N GLU A 274 16.99 -8.24 2.67
CA GLU A 274 15.61 -8.06 2.17
C GLU A 274 14.69 -7.45 3.23
N LEU A 275 13.63 -6.79 2.77
CA LEU A 275 12.44 -6.44 3.57
C LEU A 275 11.35 -7.46 3.25
N VAL A 276 10.69 -8.01 4.27
CA VAL A 276 9.53 -8.91 4.10
C VAL A 276 8.35 -8.37 4.89
N VAL A 277 7.17 -8.39 4.28
CA VAL A 277 5.88 -8.29 4.97
C VAL A 277 5.24 -9.68 4.99
N ASP A 278 4.95 -10.21 6.19
CA ASP A 278 4.30 -11.51 6.37
C ASP A 278 2.79 -11.32 6.57
N PHE A 279 1.97 -11.92 5.69
CA PHE A 279 0.51 -11.79 5.77
C PHE A 279 -0.13 -12.78 6.74
N LEU A 280 0.66 -13.54 7.51
CA LEU A 280 0.19 -14.45 8.57
C LEU A 280 -0.85 -15.48 8.08
N VAL A 281 -0.77 -15.86 6.80
CA VAL A 281 -1.73 -16.76 6.14
C VAL A 281 -1.49 -18.22 6.49
N LEU A 282 -0.23 -18.59 6.72
CA LEU A 282 0.14 -19.98 6.96
C LEU A 282 -0.21 -20.39 8.38
N ALA A 283 -0.95 -21.48 8.54
CA ALA A 283 -1.38 -21.96 9.85
C ALA A 283 -0.19 -22.38 10.72
N ASP A 284 -0.15 -21.95 11.98
CA ASP A 284 0.77 -22.50 12.98
C ASP A 284 0.57 -24.01 13.06
N GLU A 285 1.62 -24.78 12.79
CA GLU A 285 1.71 -26.15 13.31
C GLU A 285 1.83 -26.04 14.82
N ARG A 286 0.70 -25.86 15.50
CA ARG A 286 0.64 -26.15 16.93
C ARG A 286 0.93 -27.63 17.05
N GLU A 287 2.10 -27.98 17.57
CA GLU A 287 2.42 -29.34 18.01
C GLU A 287 1.28 -29.83 18.91
N ARG A 288 0.35 -30.60 18.33
CA ARG A 288 -0.65 -31.33 19.09
C ARG A 288 0.05 -32.53 19.69
N THR A 289 0.73 -32.34 20.82
CA THR A 289 1.10 -33.45 21.69
C THR A 289 -0.18 -34.01 22.30
N VAL A 290 -0.84 -34.92 21.58
CA VAL A 290 -1.92 -35.73 22.16
C VAL A 290 -1.27 -36.76 23.06
N SER A 291 -1.26 -36.46 24.36
CA SER A 291 -0.91 -37.45 25.38
C SER A 291 -2.03 -38.50 25.41
N LEU A 292 -1.79 -39.67 24.82
CA LEU A 292 -2.63 -40.85 25.07
C LEU A 292 -2.38 -41.27 26.52
N GLY A 293 -3.28 -40.85 27.41
CA GLY A 293 -3.34 -41.33 28.79
C GLY A 293 -3.45 -42.85 28.81
N ARG A 294 -2.58 -43.49 29.59
CA ARG A 294 -2.63 -44.91 29.91
C ARG A 294 -3.85 -45.25 30.78
#